data_AF-D6PKW3-F1
#
_entry.id   AF-D6PKW3-F1
#
_cell.length_a   1.000
_cell.length_b   1.000
_cell.length_c   1.000
_cell.angle_alpha   90.00
_cell.angle_beta   90.00
_cell.angle_gamma   90.00
#
_symmetry.space_group_name_H-M   'P 1'
#
loop_
_entity.id
_entity.type
_entity.pdbx_description
1 polymer ?
#
loop_
_entity_poly.entity_id
_entity_poly.type
_entity_poly.pdbx_seq_one_letter_code
_entity_poly.pdbx_strand_id
1 'polypeptide(L)' 'MTKDYGVLLVDGPLSGITTRAIVTISKDNKVLYSELVTEIADEPNYQAALDSIK' A
#
# COMPACT_ATOMS: atom_id res chain seq x y z
N MET A 1 -0.07 -2.31 13.68
CA MET A 1 0.62 -2.44 12.37
C MET A 1 -0.33 -2.17 11.20
N THR A 2 -1.32 -3.02 10.92
CA THR A 2 -2.20 -2.87 9.73
C THR A 2 -3.09 -1.62 9.77
N LYS A 3 -3.60 -1.24 10.96
CA LYS A 3 -4.40 -0.03 11.15
C LYS A 3 -3.60 1.25 10.99
N ASP A 4 -2.32 1.22 11.35
CA ASP A 4 -1.45 2.41 11.37
C ASP A 4 -1.14 2.91 9.94
N TYR A 5 -1.12 1.98 8.97
CA TYR A 5 -0.97 2.29 7.54
C TYR A 5 -2.30 2.42 6.79
N GLY A 6 -3.44 2.27 7.47
CA GLY A 6 -4.76 2.38 6.84
C GLY A 6 -5.11 1.25 5.86
N VAL A 7 -4.40 0.13 5.91
CA VAL A 7 -4.54 -0.98 4.94
C VAL A 7 -5.42 -2.12 5.45
N LEU A 8 -6.04 -1.98 6.62
CA LEU A 8 -6.92 -3.01 7.18
C LEU A 8 -8.28 -2.98 6.49
N LEU A 9 -8.68 -4.10 5.89
CA LEU A 9 -10.07 -4.29 5.46
C LEU A 9 -10.94 -4.54 6.68
N VAL A 10 -11.89 -3.63 6.93
CA VAL A 10 -12.76 -3.67 8.12
C VAL A 10 -14.04 -4.46 7.88
N ASP A 11 -14.52 -4.50 6.63
CA ASP A 11 -15.81 -5.08 6.26
C ASP A 11 -15.68 -6.02 5.05
N GLY A 12 -16.70 -6.87 4.86
CA GLY A 12 -16.79 -7.80 3.73
C GLY A 12 -16.10 -9.16 3.96
N PRO A 13 -16.12 -10.05 2.95
CA PRO A 13 -15.59 -11.42 3.07
C PRO A 13 -14.08 -11.48 3.33
N LEU A 14 -13.37 -10.39 3.02
CA LEU A 14 -11.93 -10.23 3.24
C LEU A 14 -11.64 -9.34 4.47
N SER A 15 -12.60 -9.16 5.38
CA SER A 15 -12.37 -8.44 6.62
C SER A 15 -11.29 -9.13 7.46
N GLY A 16 -10.44 -8.33 8.12
CA GLY A 16 -9.38 -8.81 9.01
C GLY A 16 -8.03 -9.08 8.32
N ILE A 17 -7.95 -8.96 6.99
CA ILE A 17 -6.69 -9.01 6.24
C ILE A 17 -6.28 -7.63 5.72
N THR A 18 -5.05 -7.55 5.20
CA THR A 18 -4.54 -6.34 4.54
C THR A 18 -5.09 -6.25 3.12
N THR A 19 -5.46 -5.05 2.68
CA THR A 19 -5.62 -4.76 1.25
C THR A 19 -4.26 -4.82 0.51
N ARG A 20 -4.30 -4.72 -0.82
CA ARG A 20 -3.10 -4.62 -1.65
C ARG A 20 -2.67 -3.15 -1.76
N ALA A 21 -1.46 -2.86 -1.31
CA ALA A 21 -0.90 -1.51 -1.32
C ALA A 21 0.62 -1.55 -1.46
N ILE A 22 1.21 -0.48 -1.99
CA ILE A 22 2.65 -0.23 -2.00
C ILE A 22 2.92 1.05 -1.23
N VAL A 23 3.92 1.02 -0.34
CA VAL A 23 4.45 2.22 0.33
C VAL A 23 5.97 2.18 0.24
N THR A 24 6.58 3.25 -0.26
CA THR A 24 8.04 3.41 -0.26
C THR A 24 8.46 4.47 0.76
N ILE A 25 9.54 4.19 1.48
CA ILE A 25 10.00 5.00 2.60
C ILE A 25 11.48 5.31 2.41
N SER A 26 11.84 6.58 2.52
CA SER A 26 13.22 7.06 2.48
C SER A 26 13.99 6.71 3.76
N LYS A 27 15.32 6.85 3.73
CA LYS A 27 16.19 6.64 4.89
C LYS A 27 15.84 7.56 6.08
N ASP A 28 15.26 8.73 5.81
CA ASP A 28 14.85 9.71 6.82
C ASP A 28 13.42 9.46 7.34
N ASN A 29 12.86 8.27 7.12
CA ASN A 29 11.49 7.88 7.50
C ASN A 29 10.38 8.72 6.84
N LYS A 30 10.65 9.35 5.70
CA LYS A 30 9.62 10.03 4.90
C LYS A 30 9.02 9.08 3.87
N VAL A 31 7.70 9.08 3.75
CA VAL A 31 6.99 8.38 2.66
C VAL A 31 7.28 9.08 1.35
N LEU A 32 7.79 8.32 0.36
CA LEU A 32 8.10 8.82 -0.98
C LEU A 32 6.97 8.52 -1.96
N TYR A 33 6.32 7.37 -1.80
CA TYR A 33 5.17 6.93 -2.61
C TYR A 33 4.23 6.09 -1.75
N SER A 34 2.93 6.24 -2.00
CA SER A 34 1.89 5.40 -1.40
C SER A 34 0.79 5.15 -2.44
N GLU A 35 0.47 3.88 -2.64
CA GLU A 35 -0.59 3.46 -3.54
C GLU A 35 -1.46 2.43 -2.83
N LEU A 36 -2.76 2.73 -2.78
CA LEU A 36 -3.80 1.79 -2.39
C LEU A 36 -4.47 1.31 -3.67
N VAL A 37 -4.40 0.00 -3.95
CA VAL A 37 -5.00 -0.55 -5.17
C VAL A 37 -6.51 -0.58 -5.03
N THR A 38 -7.22 -0.09 -6.06
CA THR A 38 -8.69 0.03 -6.06
C THR A 38 -9.38 -1.32 -5.96
N GLU A 39 -8.88 -2.32 -6.68
CA GLU A 39 -9.41 -3.68 -6.69
C GLU A 39 -8.33 -4.67 -6.26
N ILE A 40 -8.63 -5.58 -5.33
CA ILE A 40 -7.60 -6.43 -4.72
C ILE A 40 -6.99 -7.43 -5.72
N ALA A 41 -7.72 -7.75 -6.78
CA ALA A 41 -7.28 -8.62 -7.87
C ALA A 41 -6.27 -7.93 -8.81
N ASP A 42 -6.27 -6.59 -8.87
CA ASP A 42 -5.41 -5.83 -9.76
C ASP A 42 -3.98 -5.75 -9.21
N GLU A 43 -3.03 -5.49 -10.12
CA GLU A 43 -1.65 -5.22 -9.76
C GLU A 43 -1.44 -3.73 -9.51
N PRO A 44 -0.62 -3.35 -8.52
CA PRO A 44 -0.23 -1.96 -8.30
C PRO A 44 0.74 -1.48 -9.39
N ASN A 45 0.94 -0.17 -9.45
CA ASN A 45 1.93 0.42 -10.34
C ASN A 45 3.37 0.27 -9.79
N TYR A 46 3.98 -0.89 -10.07
CA TYR A 46 5.35 -1.17 -9.68
C TYR A 46 6.37 -0.16 -10.25
N GLN A 47 6.13 0.35 -11.46
CA GLN A 47 7.06 1.29 -12.09
C GLN A 47 7.08 2.62 -11.32
N ALA A 48 5.90 3.16 -10.96
CA ALA A 48 5.80 4.37 -10.16
C ALA A 48 6.47 4.21 -8.78
N ALA A 49 6.29 3.05 -8.14
CA ALA A 49 6.96 2.73 -6.88
C ALA A 49 8.49 2.70 -7.02
N LEU A 50 9.01 2.04 -8.06
CA LEU A 50 10.45 1.97 -8.33
C LEU A 50 11.04 3.33 -8.72
N ASP A 51 10.30 4.16 -9.45
CA ASP A 51 10.76 5.50 -9.80
C ASP A 51 10.79 6.44 -8.59
N SER A 52 9.97 6.20 -7.56
CA SER A 52 10.00 6.98 -6.32
C SER A 52 11.26 6.78 -5.46
N ILE A 53 12.03 5.72 -5.72
CA ILE A 53 13.25 5.37 -4.98
C ILE A 53 14.54 5.61 -5.76
N LYS A 54 14.44 6.11 -7.00
CA LYS A 54 15.59 6.53 -7.81
C LYS A 54 16.08 7.91 -7.36
#